data_AF-A0A9E0WG83-F1
#
_entry.id   AF-A0A9E0WG83-F1
#
_cell.length_a   1.000
_cell.length_b   1.000
_cell.length_c   1.000
_cell.angle_alpha   90.00
_cell.angle_beta   90.00
_cell.angle_gamma   90.00
#
_symmetry.space_group_name_H-M   'P 1'
#
loop_
_entity.id
_entity.type
_entity.pdbx_description
1 polymer ?
#
loop_
_entity_poly.entity_id
_entity_poly.type
_entity_poly.pdbx_seq_one_letter_code
_entity_poly.pdbx_strand_id
1 'polypeptide(L)'
;VSPGDSIATSGVCLTVTELPGDGFWADVSPETLSLTTLGSKGIGDAVNLETSLTLQTALGGHLVSGHVDGVGHVERIVEDARFWRVTIAAPENLARYIAMKGSICVDGTSLTVNQIDGASFELTIIPQTWEETVFSDYQTGSPVNLEVDVIARYLERLMQYDQSPSES
;
A
#
# COMPACT_ATOMS: atom_id res chain seq x y z
N VAL A 1 -17.83 10.16 -7.40
CA VAL A 1 -17.26 10.77 -6.19
C VAL A 1 -18.20 11.88 -5.72
N SER A 2 -18.59 11.82 -4.47
CA SER A 2 -19.44 12.78 -3.76
C SER A 2 -18.83 13.03 -2.37
N PRO A 3 -19.18 14.13 -1.67
CA PRO A 3 -18.86 14.28 -0.26
C PRO A 3 -19.33 13.06 0.54
N GLY A 4 -18.45 12.52 1.38
CA GLY A 4 -18.65 11.28 2.14
C GLY A 4 -18.15 10.02 1.45
N ASP A 5 -17.83 10.04 0.15
CA ASP A 5 -17.18 8.92 -0.53
C ASP A 5 -15.73 8.77 -0.03
N SER A 6 -15.18 7.55 -0.14
CA SER A 6 -13.79 7.26 0.19
C SER A 6 -12.92 7.21 -1.07
N ILE A 7 -11.71 7.78 -0.96
CA ILE A 7 -10.67 7.73 -1.99
C ILE A 7 -9.38 7.28 -1.32
N ALA A 8 -8.76 6.23 -1.85
CA ALA A 8 -7.43 5.82 -1.45
C ALA A 8 -6.41 6.79 -2.07
N THR A 9 -5.59 7.41 -1.21
CA THR A 9 -4.54 8.37 -1.59
C THR A 9 -3.20 7.81 -1.17
N SER A 10 -2.42 7.34 -2.14
CA SER A 10 -1.22 6.52 -1.90
C SER A 10 -1.49 5.38 -0.91
N GLY A 11 -2.63 4.71 -1.08
CA GLY A 11 -3.04 3.59 -0.22
C GLY A 11 -3.66 3.99 1.12
N VAL A 12 -3.80 5.27 1.43
CA VAL A 12 -4.49 5.74 2.63
C VAL A 12 -5.96 6.05 2.30
N CYS A 13 -6.90 5.39 2.96
CA CYS A 13 -8.33 5.67 2.79
C CYS A 13 -8.68 7.04 3.41
N LEU A 14 -9.11 7.98 2.58
CA LEU A 14 -9.54 9.31 2.99
C LEU A 14 -10.99 9.57 2.60
N THR A 15 -11.75 10.22 3.48
CA THR A 15 -13.14 10.60 3.23
C THR A 15 -13.20 11.98 2.61
N VAL A 16 -13.88 12.10 1.48
CA VAL A 16 -14.07 13.37 0.78
C VAL A 16 -14.94 14.30 1.63
N THR A 17 -14.39 15.46 2.00
CA THR A 17 -15.13 16.53 2.67
C THR A 17 -15.69 17.54 1.67
N GLU A 18 -14.89 17.92 0.67
CA GLU A 18 -15.25 18.90 -0.36
C GLU A 18 -14.70 18.54 -1.75
N LEU A 19 -15.38 19.01 -2.80
CA LEU A 19 -15.00 18.83 -4.20
C LEU A 19 -14.87 20.19 -4.90
N PRO A 20 -13.66 20.78 -4.96
CA PRO A 20 -13.41 22.10 -5.55
C PRO A 20 -13.55 22.13 -7.08
N GLY A 21 -13.57 20.97 -7.73
CA GLY A 21 -13.78 20.80 -9.16
C GLY A 21 -12.64 20.09 -9.89
N ASP A 22 -11.40 20.28 -9.46
CA ASP A 22 -10.17 19.69 -10.02
C ASP A 22 -9.44 18.77 -9.04
N GLY A 23 -10.11 18.40 -7.94
CA GLY A 23 -9.58 17.52 -6.91
C GLY A 23 -10.60 17.25 -5.82
N PHE A 24 -10.13 16.83 -4.65
CA PHE A 24 -10.94 16.65 -3.45
C PHE A 24 -10.18 17.12 -2.21
N TRP A 25 -10.93 17.46 -1.17
CA TRP A 25 -10.41 17.75 0.16
C TRP A 25 -10.78 16.61 1.08
N ALA A 26 -9.92 16.35 2.07
CA ALA A 26 -10.18 15.40 3.13
C ALA A 26 -9.49 15.86 4.41
N ASP A 27 -10.09 15.51 5.54
CA ASP A 27 -9.43 15.66 6.83
C ASP A 27 -8.54 14.44 7.09
N VAL A 28 -7.31 14.69 7.52
CA VAL A 28 -6.34 13.63 7.84
C VAL A 28 -6.04 13.67 9.34
N SER A 29 -6.23 12.54 10.00
CA SER A 29 -6.00 12.46 11.45
C SER A 29 -4.50 12.58 11.77
N PRO A 30 -4.13 13.10 12.97
CA PRO A 30 -2.74 13.13 13.39
C PRO A 30 -2.06 11.75 13.42
N GLU A 31 -2.83 10.70 13.73
CA GLU A 31 -2.35 9.31 13.68
C GLU A 31 -2.04 8.88 12.25
N THR A 32 -2.94 9.17 11.30
CA THR A 32 -2.68 8.89 9.87
C THR A 32 -1.45 9.63 9.38
N LEU A 33 -1.26 10.89 9.77
CA LEU A 33 -0.07 11.66 9.39
C LEU A 33 1.22 11.09 9.98
N SER A 34 1.17 10.49 11.18
CA SER A 34 2.37 9.92 11.82
C SER A 34 2.70 8.50 11.33
N LEU A 35 1.71 7.76 10.83
CA LEU A 35 1.86 6.36 10.41
C LEU A 35 1.98 6.17 8.89
N THR A 36 1.84 7.24 8.10
CA THR A 36 1.86 7.17 6.63
C THR A 36 2.77 8.24 6.04
N THR A 37 3.08 8.11 4.75
CA THR A 37 3.87 9.11 4.04
C THR A 37 3.13 10.44 3.85
N LEU A 38 1.82 10.52 4.12
CA LEU A 38 1.07 11.77 3.96
C LEU A 38 1.57 12.90 4.87
N GLY A 39 2.13 12.57 6.04
CA GLY A 39 2.69 13.56 6.96
C GLY A 39 3.89 14.34 6.41
N SER A 40 4.57 13.82 5.40
CA SER A 40 5.72 14.48 4.76
C SER A 40 5.39 15.08 3.38
N LYS A 41 4.17 14.90 2.87
CA LYS A 41 3.77 15.40 1.55
C LYS A 41 3.59 16.93 1.56
N GLY A 42 4.17 17.56 0.54
CA GLY A 42 4.03 18.98 0.25
C GLY A 42 3.15 19.28 -0.96
N ILE A 43 2.89 20.56 -1.18
CA ILE A 43 2.18 21.02 -2.39
C ILE A 43 3.02 20.66 -3.63
N GLY A 44 2.38 19.98 -4.58
CA GLY A 44 3.00 19.55 -5.83
C GLY A 44 3.54 18.12 -5.81
N ASP A 45 3.56 17.46 -4.65
CA ASP A 45 3.95 16.05 -4.58
C ASP A 45 2.90 15.16 -5.24
N ALA A 46 3.35 14.22 -6.05
CA ALA A 46 2.49 13.23 -6.66
C ALA A 46 2.01 12.19 -5.62
N VAL A 47 0.79 11.70 -5.85
CA VAL A 47 0.13 10.63 -5.09
C VAL A 47 -0.61 9.71 -6.05
N ASN A 48 -0.72 8.42 -5.69
CA ASN A 48 -1.62 7.51 -6.39
C ASN A 48 -3.06 7.75 -5.89
N LEU A 49 -4.04 7.66 -6.78
CA LEU A 49 -5.46 7.81 -6.42
C LEU A 49 -6.27 6.61 -6.91
N GLU A 50 -7.07 6.03 -6.03
CA GLU A 50 -8.05 4.99 -6.38
C GLU A 50 -9.39 5.27 -5.69
N THR A 51 -10.47 5.26 -6.45
CA THR A 51 -11.83 5.38 -5.90
C THR A 51 -12.29 4.07 -5.30
N SER A 52 -13.08 4.10 -4.22
CA SER A 52 -13.63 2.87 -3.63
C SER A 52 -14.40 2.01 -4.63
N LEU A 53 -14.19 0.70 -4.51
CA LEU A 53 -14.88 -0.30 -5.31
C LEU A 53 -16.36 -0.40 -4.91
N THR A 54 -17.21 -0.64 -5.91
CA THR A 54 -18.59 -1.11 -5.70
C THR A 54 -18.68 -2.61 -5.94
N LEU A 55 -19.78 -3.25 -5.52
CA LEU A 55 -20.02 -4.68 -5.81
C LEU A 55 -20.06 -5.03 -7.31
N GLN A 56 -20.20 -4.03 -8.18
CA GLN A 56 -20.21 -4.20 -9.64
C GLN A 56 -18.83 -3.97 -10.25
N THR A 57 -17.85 -3.53 -9.46
CA THR A 57 -16.51 -3.19 -9.95
C THR A 57 -15.68 -4.47 -10.03
N ALA A 58 -14.98 -4.66 -11.15
CA ALA A 58 -14.05 -5.78 -11.29
C ALA A 58 -12.84 -5.59 -10.36
N LEU A 59 -12.52 -6.60 -9.55
CA LEU A 59 -11.33 -6.61 -8.71
C LEU A 59 -10.14 -7.14 -9.52
N GLY A 60 -9.33 -6.21 -10.06
CA GLY A 60 -8.15 -6.54 -10.88
C GLY A 60 -6.89 -6.89 -10.09
N GLY A 61 -6.84 -6.53 -8.81
CA GLY A 61 -5.72 -6.82 -7.89
C GLY A 61 -6.16 -7.74 -6.76
N HIS A 62 -5.83 -7.36 -5.53
CA HIS A 62 -6.31 -8.01 -4.31
C HIS A 62 -7.15 -7.03 -3.47
N LEU A 63 -7.73 -7.51 -2.36
CA LEU A 63 -8.49 -6.66 -1.46
C LEU A 63 -7.56 -5.72 -0.70
N VAL A 64 -7.66 -4.43 -1.01
CA VAL A 64 -6.96 -3.34 -0.33
C VAL A 64 -8.00 -2.53 0.44
N SER A 65 -7.79 -2.38 1.74
CA SER A 65 -8.70 -1.67 2.65
C SER A 65 -8.38 -0.18 2.74
N GLY A 66 -7.18 0.22 2.36
CA GLY A 66 -6.67 1.57 2.54
C GLY A 66 -6.21 1.85 3.97
N HIS A 67 -5.90 0.79 4.73
CA HIS A 67 -5.38 0.85 6.09
C HIS A 67 -3.91 0.44 6.08
N VAL A 68 -3.06 1.44 5.88
CA VAL A 68 -1.59 1.31 5.87
C VAL A 68 -1.12 0.74 7.21
N ASP A 69 -0.33 -0.33 7.16
CA ASP A 69 0.26 -0.98 8.34
C ASP A 69 1.57 -0.33 8.78
N GLY A 70 2.27 0.32 7.84
CA GLY A 70 3.53 1.00 8.12
C GLY A 70 4.19 1.57 6.89
N VAL A 71 5.33 2.22 7.11
CA VAL A 71 6.13 2.85 6.05
C VAL A 71 7.37 2.02 5.79
N GLY A 72 7.51 1.54 4.55
CA GLY A 72 8.73 0.91 4.04
C GLY A 72 9.63 1.92 3.33
N HIS A 73 10.79 1.46 2.87
CA HIS A 73 11.73 2.28 2.11
C HIS A 73 12.24 1.53 0.89
N VAL A 74 12.32 2.22 -0.24
CA VAL A 74 12.94 1.66 -1.46
C VAL A 74 14.44 1.51 -1.22
N GLU A 75 14.95 0.28 -1.21
CA GLU A 75 16.39 0.03 -1.07
C GLU A 75 17.10 0.13 -2.41
N ARG A 76 16.47 -0.37 -3.46
CA ARG A 76 17.11 -0.50 -4.77
C ARG A 76 16.10 -0.52 -5.90
N ILE A 77 16.44 0.12 -7.00
CA ILE A 77 15.72 0.06 -8.27
C ILE A 77 16.71 -0.40 -9.34
N VAL A 78 16.37 -1.44 -10.09
CA VAL A 78 17.18 -1.95 -11.20
C VAL A 78 16.29 -2.07 -12.43
N GLU A 79 16.63 -1.34 -13.48
CA GLU A 79 16.00 -1.53 -14.79
C GLU A 79 16.43 -2.88 -15.38
N ASP A 80 15.45 -3.65 -15.84
CA ASP A 80 15.62 -4.97 -16.43
C ASP A 80 14.82 -5.03 -17.74
N ALA A 81 15.49 -4.62 -18.82
CA ALA A 81 14.92 -4.45 -20.16
C ALA A 81 13.74 -3.45 -20.22
N ARG A 82 12.51 -3.92 -20.07
CA ARG A 82 11.29 -3.07 -20.05
C ARG A 82 10.57 -3.15 -18.71
N PHE A 83 11.21 -3.67 -17.70
CA PHE A 83 10.66 -3.82 -16.36
C PHE A 83 11.60 -3.17 -15.35
N TRP A 84 11.09 -2.95 -14.15
CA TRP A 84 11.89 -2.46 -13.04
C TRP A 84 11.80 -3.44 -11.89
N ARG A 85 12.94 -3.88 -11.37
CA ARG A 85 13.01 -4.60 -10.11
C ARG A 85 13.19 -3.60 -8.99
N VAL A 86 12.20 -3.51 -8.11
CA VAL A 86 12.19 -2.60 -6.98
C VAL A 86 12.29 -3.43 -5.71
N THR A 87 13.37 -3.25 -4.94
CA THR A 87 13.55 -3.86 -3.63
C THR A 87 13.11 -2.86 -2.57
N ILE A 88 12.23 -3.29 -1.66
CA ILE A 88 11.68 -2.47 -0.58
C ILE A 88 11.97 -3.15 0.75
N ALA A 89 12.53 -2.40 1.70
CA ALA A 89 12.61 -2.80 3.10
C ALA A 89 11.30 -2.46 3.81
N ALA A 90 10.63 -3.47 4.35
CA ALA A 90 9.50 -3.28 5.26
C ALA A 90 9.98 -3.13 6.72
N PRO A 91 9.16 -2.53 7.59
CA PRO A 91 9.31 -2.70 9.04
C PRO A 91 9.28 -4.17 9.43
N GLU A 92 10.13 -4.56 10.39
CA GLU A 92 10.33 -5.98 10.76
C GLU A 92 9.05 -6.68 11.25
N ASN A 93 8.15 -5.93 11.89
CA ASN A 93 6.86 -6.45 12.34
C ASN A 93 5.93 -6.83 11.18
N LEU A 94 6.16 -6.32 9.97
CA LEU A 94 5.36 -6.65 8.78
C LEU A 94 5.89 -7.86 8.02
N ALA A 95 7.17 -8.22 8.19
CA ALA A 95 7.84 -9.27 7.43
C ALA A 95 7.07 -10.59 7.40
N ARG A 96 6.46 -10.98 8.52
CA ARG A 96 5.69 -12.23 8.66
C ARG A 96 4.41 -12.30 7.81
N TYR A 97 3.91 -11.17 7.33
CA TYR A 97 2.71 -11.11 6.48
C TYR A 97 3.05 -11.01 4.99
N ILE A 98 4.33 -10.85 4.65
CA ILE A 98 4.80 -10.72 3.28
C ILE A 98 5.28 -12.11 2.84
N ALA A 99 4.65 -12.67 1.80
CA ALA A 99 4.95 -14.00 1.30
C ALA A 99 5.33 -13.96 -0.18
N MET A 100 6.30 -14.78 -0.59
CA MET A 100 6.70 -14.89 -1.99
C MET A 100 5.49 -15.40 -2.81
N LYS A 101 5.23 -14.76 -3.95
CA LYS A 101 4.01 -14.93 -4.76
C LYS A 101 2.69 -14.50 -4.08
N GLY A 102 2.77 -13.92 -2.88
CA GLY A 102 1.66 -13.25 -2.23
C GLY A 102 1.45 -11.83 -2.77
N SER A 103 0.32 -11.26 -2.37
CA SER A 103 -0.04 -9.88 -2.68
C SER A 103 0.50 -8.91 -1.63
N ILE A 104 0.85 -7.71 -2.06
CA ILE A 104 1.14 -6.57 -1.18
C ILE A 104 0.68 -5.28 -1.84
N CYS A 105 0.21 -4.33 -1.04
CA CYS A 105 -0.12 -2.99 -1.51
C CYS A 105 1.02 -2.03 -1.19
N VAL A 106 1.53 -1.33 -2.21
CA VAL A 106 2.55 -0.28 -2.07
C VAL A 106 2.01 1.03 -2.63
N ASP A 107 1.86 2.03 -1.76
CA ASP A 107 1.21 3.32 -2.07
C ASP A 107 -0.10 3.15 -2.86
N GLY A 108 -0.96 2.21 -2.45
CA GLY A 108 -2.24 1.95 -3.11
C GLY A 108 -2.15 1.06 -4.35
N THR A 109 -0.95 0.66 -4.78
CA THR A 109 -0.77 -0.22 -5.94
C THR A 109 -0.70 -1.67 -5.48
N SER A 110 -1.63 -2.50 -5.97
CA SER A 110 -1.62 -3.95 -5.76
C SER A 110 -0.52 -4.62 -6.57
N LEU A 111 0.41 -5.32 -5.91
CA LEU A 111 1.60 -5.92 -6.51
C LEU A 111 1.82 -7.35 -6.03
N THR A 112 2.58 -8.11 -6.80
CA THR A 112 2.99 -9.48 -6.44
C THR A 112 4.43 -9.49 -5.96
N VAL A 113 4.69 -10.13 -4.82
CA VAL A 113 6.04 -10.29 -4.29
C VAL A 113 6.81 -11.34 -5.08
N ASN A 114 7.95 -10.97 -5.65
CA ASN A 114 8.79 -11.84 -6.47
C ASN A 114 9.83 -12.60 -5.64
N GLN A 115 10.47 -11.93 -4.69
CA GLN A 115 11.51 -12.48 -3.82
C GLN A 115 11.41 -11.87 -2.42
N ILE A 116 11.94 -12.56 -1.41
CA ILE A 116 11.98 -12.10 -0.01
C ILE A 116 13.36 -12.43 0.57
N ASP A 117 13.90 -11.49 1.33
CA ASP A 117 15.08 -11.66 2.17
C ASP A 117 14.88 -10.90 3.49
N GLY A 118 14.64 -11.63 4.58
CA GLY A 118 14.24 -11.02 5.86
C GLY A 118 12.95 -10.21 5.73
N ALA A 119 13.01 -8.92 6.07
CA ALA A 119 11.92 -7.96 5.88
C ALA A 119 11.97 -7.20 4.54
N SER A 120 13.00 -7.45 3.71
CA SER A 120 13.09 -6.88 2.38
C SER A 120 12.41 -7.79 1.37
N PHE A 121 11.74 -7.19 0.39
CA PHE A 121 11.06 -7.92 -0.68
C PHE A 121 11.27 -7.24 -2.02
N GLU A 122 11.28 -8.04 -3.10
CA GLU A 122 11.46 -7.56 -4.46
C GLU A 122 10.13 -7.62 -5.22
N LEU A 123 9.86 -6.57 -5.99
CA LEU A 123 8.74 -6.44 -6.91
C LEU A 123 9.25 -6.27 -8.33
N THR A 124 8.55 -6.85 -9.30
CA THR A 124 8.76 -6.57 -10.73
C THR A 124 7.64 -5.67 -11.23
N ILE A 125 8.00 -4.43 -11.58
CA ILE A 125 7.08 -3.41 -12.04
C ILE A 125 7.07 -3.39 -13.57
N ILE A 126 5.86 -3.44 -14.14
CA ILE A 126 5.62 -3.40 -15.58
C ILE A 126 5.57 -1.94 -16.08
N PRO A 127 5.79 -1.66 -17.38
CA PRO A 127 5.77 -0.31 -17.93
C PRO A 127 4.54 0.50 -17.55
N GLN A 128 3.35 -0.10 -17.67
CA GLN A 128 2.11 0.59 -17.38
C GLN A 128 2.02 1.02 -15.91
N THR A 129 2.43 0.17 -14.97
CA THR A 129 2.45 0.54 -13.55
C THR A 129 3.51 1.60 -13.28
N TRP A 130 4.68 1.50 -13.91
CA TRP A 130 5.75 2.48 -13.76
C TRP A 130 5.32 3.88 -14.24
N GLU A 131 4.64 3.94 -15.39
CA GLU A 131 4.22 5.18 -16.05
C GLU A 131 2.96 5.81 -15.42
N GLU A 132 2.00 4.99 -14.97
CA GLU A 132 0.68 5.48 -14.49
C GLU A 132 0.63 5.67 -12.96
N THR A 133 1.73 5.41 -12.25
CA THR A 133 1.81 5.56 -10.79
C THR A 133 3.06 6.31 -10.38
N VAL A 134 3.12 6.70 -9.10
CA VAL A 134 4.30 7.39 -8.52
C VAL A 134 5.56 6.51 -8.46
N PHE A 135 5.52 5.27 -8.91
CA PHE A 135 6.71 4.40 -8.98
C PHE A 135 7.84 5.00 -9.81
N SER A 136 7.51 5.74 -10.88
CA SER A 136 8.51 6.43 -11.71
C SER A 136 9.24 7.56 -10.99
N ASP A 137 8.68 8.08 -9.91
CA ASP A 137 9.27 9.14 -9.08
C ASP A 137 10.16 8.58 -7.95
N TYR A 138 10.15 7.26 -7.74
CA TYR A 138 10.91 6.63 -6.68
C TYR A 138 12.42 6.65 -6.94
N GLN A 139 13.15 6.73 -5.84
CA GLN A 139 14.60 6.63 -5.78
C GLN A 139 14.99 5.84 -4.53
N THR A 140 16.22 5.36 -4.45
CA THR A 140 16.70 4.71 -3.22
C THR A 140 16.52 5.65 -2.03
N GLY A 141 15.89 5.14 -0.98
CA GLY A 141 15.51 5.88 0.23
C GLY A 141 14.08 6.44 0.21
N SER A 142 13.37 6.40 -0.93
CA SER A 142 11.97 6.85 -0.99
C SER A 142 11.11 6.09 0.02
N PRO A 143 10.37 6.80 0.91
CA PRO A 143 9.41 6.16 1.80
C PRO A 143 8.16 5.76 1.01
N VAL A 144 7.56 4.63 1.36
CA VAL A 144 6.36 4.09 0.70
C VAL A 144 5.37 3.57 1.75
N ASN A 145 4.08 3.79 1.55
CA ASN A 145 3.05 3.17 2.38
C ASN A 145 2.91 1.70 2.04
N LEU A 146 2.87 0.85 3.07
CA LEU A 146 2.67 -0.59 2.92
C LEU A 146 1.37 -1.00 3.59
N GLU A 147 0.54 -1.72 2.84
CA GLU A 147 -0.58 -2.49 3.39
C GLU A 147 -0.39 -3.97 3.03
N VAL A 148 -0.38 -4.81 4.06
CA VAL A 148 -0.25 -6.26 3.90
C VAL A 148 -1.59 -6.87 3.49
N ASP A 149 -1.56 -8.03 2.84
CA ASP A 149 -2.79 -8.71 2.45
C ASP A 149 -3.68 -8.98 3.69
N VAL A 150 -4.93 -8.53 3.64
CA VAL A 150 -5.90 -8.69 4.72
C VAL A 150 -6.08 -10.15 5.13
N ILE A 151 -5.91 -11.09 4.18
CA ILE A 151 -5.97 -12.53 4.45
C ILE A 151 -4.89 -12.93 5.47
N ALA A 152 -3.67 -12.38 5.37
CA ALA A 152 -2.59 -12.69 6.29
C ALA A 152 -2.90 -12.26 7.73
N ARG A 153 -3.56 -11.10 7.92
CA ARG A 153 -4.00 -10.63 9.25
C ARG A 153 -5.03 -11.59 9.87
N TYR A 154 -6.02 -12.02 9.08
CA TYR A 154 -7.03 -12.97 9.56
C TYR A 154 -6.46 -14.35 9.87
N LEU A 155 -5.52 -14.84 9.05
CA LEU A 155 -4.83 -16.12 9.29
C LEU A 155 -4.03 -16.07 10.60
N GLU A 156 -3.29 -14.99 10.85
CA GLU A 156 -2.59 -14.84 12.12
C GLU A 156 -3.57 -14.86 13.31
N ARG A 157 -4.67 -14.09 13.23
CA ARG A 157 -5.67 -14.05 14.30
C ARG A 157 -6.27 -15.43 14.59
N LEU A 158 -6.56 -16.21 13.55
CA LEU A 158 -7.05 -17.58 13.68
C LEU A 158 -6.02 -18.48 14.39
N MET A 159 -4.76 -18.45 13.96
CA MET A 159 -3.68 -19.24 14.56
C MET A 159 -3.43 -18.86 16.03
N GLN A 160 -3.55 -17.59 16.40
CA GLN A 160 -3.41 -17.12 17.78
C GLN A 160 -4.59 -17.55 18.66
N TYR A 161 -5.80 -17.59 18.11
CA TYR A 161 -6.98 -18.01 18.86
C TYR A 161 -6.93 -19.50 19.21
N ASP A 162 -6.51 -20.36 18.27
CA ASP A 162 -6.34 -21.80 18.50
C ASP A 162 -5.24 -22.15 19.53
N GLN A 163 -4.33 -21.21 19.81
CA GLN A 163 -3.30 -21.36 20.84
C GLN A 163 -3.73 -20.83 22.22
N SER A 164 -4.95 -20.28 22.34
CA SER A 164 -5.51 -19.90 23.63
C SER A 164 -5.91 -21.17 24.41
N PRO A 165 -5.60 -21.31 25.71
CA PRO A 165 -5.95 -22.51 26.45
C PRO A 165 -7.46 -22.74 26.35
N SER A 166 -7.88 -23.92 25.89
CA SER A 166 -9.24 -24.39 26.10
C SER A 166 -9.54 -24.27 27.59
N GLU A 167 -10.51 -23.45 27.97
CA GLU A 167 -10.99 -23.39 29.35
C GLU A 167 -11.29 -24.83 29.82
N SER A 168 -10.49 -25.29 30.78
CA SER A 168 -10.71 -26.53 31.54
C SER A 168 -11.67 -26.27 32.68
#